data_AF-A0AB33WML3-F1
#
_entry.id   AF-A0AB33WML3-F1
#
_cell.length_a   1.000
_cell.length_b   1.000
_cell.length_c   1.000
_cell.angle_alpha   90.00
_cell.angle_beta   90.00
_cell.angle_gamma   90.00
#
_symmetry.space_group_name_H-M   'P 1'
#
loop_
_entity.id
_entity.type
_entity.pdbx_description
1 polymer ?
#
loop_
_entity_poly.entity_id
_entity_poly.type
_entity_poly.pdbx_seq_one_letter_code
_entity_poly.pdbx_strand_id
1 'polypeptide(L)'
;MSYFRRLSRILATAADGSLWFECPGCKQMHSIQHGSGPGPRWGWNGNVDTPTFTPSILVRGAQRVTEEEHAILMAGGHVEPRPFVCHSFVTDGRIQFLGDCTHALAGHTVDLPDWED
;
A
#
# COMPACT_ATOMS: atom_id res chain seq x y z
N MET A 1 -15.22 16.81 4.98
CA MET A 1 -14.10 17.10 4.06
C MET A 1 -13.32 15.82 3.90
N SER A 2 -13.37 15.18 2.74
CA SER A 2 -12.54 14.00 2.49
C SER A 2 -11.08 14.45 2.48
N TYR A 3 -10.24 13.77 3.28
CA TYR A 3 -8.80 14.00 3.32
C TYR A 3 -8.12 13.65 1.98
N PHE A 4 -8.82 12.89 1.14
CA PHE A 4 -8.38 12.48 -0.19
C PHE A 4 -9.32 13.00 -1.29
N ARG A 5 -8.72 13.39 -2.41
CA ARG A 5 -9.41 13.68 -3.68
C ARG A 5 -9.17 12.53 -4.64
N ARG A 6 -10.23 11.90 -5.15
CA ARG A 6 -10.09 10.88 -6.21
C ARG A 6 -9.58 11.52 -7.50
N LEU A 7 -8.60 10.87 -8.12
CA LEU A 7 -8.08 11.23 -9.44
C LEU A 7 -8.67 10.32 -10.52
N SER A 8 -8.91 9.06 -10.18
CA SER A 8 -9.53 8.04 -11.04
C SER A 8 -10.25 6.99 -10.19
N ARG A 9 -10.67 5.89 -10.82
CA ARG A 9 -11.22 4.72 -10.14
C ARG A 9 -10.22 4.02 -9.21
N ILE A 10 -8.91 4.12 -9.47
CA ILE A 10 -7.87 3.37 -8.73
C ILE A 10 -6.85 4.26 -8.00
N LEU A 11 -6.88 5.58 -8.23
CA LEU A 11 -5.87 6.50 -7.72
C LEU A 11 -6.49 7.74 -7.06
N ALA A 12 -5.89 8.16 -5.97
CA ALA A 12 -6.22 9.36 -5.23
C ALA A 12 -5.02 10.27 -5.01
N THR A 13 -5.30 11.48 -4.54
CA THR A 13 -4.29 12.36 -3.95
C THR A 13 -4.76 12.96 -2.64
N ALA A 14 -3.83 13.23 -1.73
CA ALA A 14 -4.08 13.99 -0.51
C ALA A 14 -3.65 15.46 -0.66
N ALA A 15 -3.93 16.29 0.34
CA ALA A 15 -3.61 17.73 0.32
C ALA A 15 -2.09 18.01 0.18
N ASP A 16 -1.23 17.08 0.57
CA ASP A 16 0.23 17.17 0.46
C ASP A 16 0.76 16.74 -0.93
N GLY A 17 -0.12 16.34 -1.85
CA GLY A 17 0.23 15.88 -3.18
C GLY A 17 0.66 14.42 -3.26
N SER A 18 0.65 13.67 -2.16
CA SER A 18 0.89 12.22 -2.19
C SER A 18 -0.14 11.51 -3.05
N LEU A 19 0.27 10.42 -3.71
CA LEU A 19 -0.63 9.55 -4.46
C LEU A 19 -0.98 8.32 -3.63
N TRP A 20 -2.26 7.96 -3.62
CA TRP A 20 -2.78 6.84 -2.83
C TRP A 20 -3.53 5.85 -3.70
N PHE A 21 -3.34 4.56 -3.43
CA PHE A 21 -4.03 3.46 -4.09
C PHE A 21 -4.27 2.32 -3.10
N GLU A 22 -5.29 1.52 -3.35
CA GLU A 22 -5.55 0.34 -2.52
C GLU A 22 -4.60 -0.80 -2.90
N CYS A 23 -3.96 -1.40 -1.90
CA CYS A 23 -3.16 -2.60 -2.07
C CYS A 23 -4.00 -3.84 -1.76
N PRO A 24 -4.36 -4.70 -2.73
CA PRO A 24 -5.17 -5.90 -2.49
C PRO A 24 -4.44 -6.97 -1.65
N GLY A 25 -3.10 -6.93 -1.60
CA GLY A 25 -2.29 -7.81 -0.76
C GLY A 25 -2.37 -7.45 0.72
N CYS A 26 -2.29 -6.15 1.03
CA CYS A 26 -2.37 -5.64 2.40
C CYS A 26 -3.81 -5.40 2.87
N LYS A 27 -4.75 -5.23 1.92
CA LYS A 27 -6.12 -4.72 2.16
C LYS A 27 -6.11 -3.38 2.91
N GLN A 28 -5.17 -2.52 2.51
CA GLN A 28 -4.93 -1.21 3.09
C GLN A 28 -4.51 -0.23 2.00
N MET A 29 -4.66 1.07 2.29
CA MET A 29 -4.20 2.12 1.39
C MET A 29 -2.69 2.27 1.47
N HIS A 30 -2.03 2.20 0.32
CA HIS A 30 -0.63 2.55 0.16
C HIS A 30 -0.51 3.97 -0.38
N SER A 31 0.60 4.63 -0.05
CA SER A 31 0.91 5.93 -0.58
C SER A 31 2.35 6.05 -1.04
N ILE A 32 2.56 6.88 -2.05
CA ILE A 32 3.88 7.31 -2.49
C ILE A 32 3.94 8.83 -2.56
N GLN A 33 5.13 9.36 -2.35
CA GLN A 33 5.44 10.75 -2.64
C GLN A 33 6.11 10.84 -4.02
N HIS A 34 5.80 11.89 -4.78
CA HIS A 34 6.37 12.11 -6.11
C HIS A 34 6.81 13.57 -6.29
N GLY A 35 7.55 13.85 -7.36
CA GLY A 35 8.09 15.18 -7.63
C GLY A 35 9.22 15.60 -6.68
N SER A 36 9.42 16.91 -6.51
CA SER A 36 10.48 17.46 -5.66
C SER A 36 10.07 17.48 -4.19
N GLY A 37 10.98 17.12 -3.29
CA GLY A 37 10.80 17.27 -1.85
C GLY A 37 11.65 16.29 -1.04
N PRO A 38 11.58 16.37 0.31
CA PRO A 38 12.41 15.54 1.19
C PRO A 38 11.90 14.10 1.31
N GLY A 39 12.83 13.14 1.40
CA GLY A 39 12.53 11.72 1.56
C GLY A 39 12.33 10.99 0.22
N PRO A 40 11.88 9.72 0.25
CA PRO A 40 11.70 8.92 -0.96
C PRO A 40 10.77 9.58 -1.98
N ARG A 41 11.16 9.60 -3.26
CA ARG A 41 10.38 10.18 -4.35
C ARG A 41 10.32 9.22 -5.52
N TRP A 42 9.11 8.79 -5.84
CA TRP A 42 8.84 7.93 -6.99
C TRP A 42 8.67 8.76 -8.25
N GLY A 43 9.20 8.24 -9.36
CA GLY A 43 8.75 8.58 -10.68
C GLY A 43 7.32 8.11 -10.89
N TRP A 44 6.54 8.94 -11.58
CA TRP A 44 5.19 8.63 -11.99
C TRP A 44 5.01 9.04 -13.45
N ASN A 45 4.37 8.20 -14.25
CA ASN A 45 4.08 8.49 -15.66
C ASN A 45 2.99 9.55 -15.88
N GLY A 46 2.36 10.07 -14.81
CA GLY A 46 1.30 11.07 -14.88
C GLY A 46 -0.09 10.50 -15.23
N ASN A 47 -0.21 9.20 -15.46
CA ASN A 47 -1.48 8.56 -15.79
C ASN A 47 -2.20 8.14 -14.50
N VAL A 48 -3.48 8.52 -14.39
CA VAL A 48 -4.31 8.24 -13.22
C VAL A 48 -5.10 6.93 -13.36
N ASP A 49 -5.38 6.48 -14.58
CA ASP A 49 -6.16 5.26 -14.88
C ASP A 49 -5.27 4.02 -15.07
N THR A 50 -4.03 4.23 -15.52
CA THR A 50 -3.00 3.20 -15.68
C THR A 50 -1.66 3.72 -15.13
N PRO A 51 -1.57 3.98 -13.80
CA PRO A 51 -0.37 4.51 -13.19
C PRO A 51 0.79 3.52 -13.30
N THR A 52 1.98 4.08 -13.48
CA THR A 52 3.26 3.37 -13.34
C THR A 52 4.13 4.15 -12.37
N PHE A 53 4.68 3.46 -11.38
CA PHE A 53 5.55 4.04 -10.36
C PHE A 53 6.94 3.41 -10.40
N THR A 54 7.98 4.24 -10.27
CA THR A 54 9.38 3.77 -10.23
C THR A 54 10.15 4.46 -9.10
N PRO A 55 10.97 3.74 -8.32
CA PRO A 55 11.25 2.29 -8.36
C PRO A 55 10.09 1.48 -7.72
N SER A 56 10.38 0.25 -7.25
CA SER A 56 9.42 -0.54 -6.47
C SER A 56 8.97 0.19 -5.19
N ILE A 57 7.85 -0.28 -4.65
CA ILE A 57 7.25 0.21 -3.42
C ILE A 57 7.44 -0.86 -2.35
N LEU A 58 8.08 -0.49 -1.24
CA LEU A 58 8.34 -1.37 -0.10
C LEU A 58 7.64 -0.83 1.15
N VAL A 59 6.70 -1.61 1.66
CA VAL A 59 6.00 -1.37 2.92
C VAL A 59 6.43 -2.41 3.94
N ARG A 60 6.85 -1.95 5.12
CA ARG A 60 7.25 -2.78 6.26
C ARG A 60 6.38 -2.42 7.46
N GLY A 61 6.02 -3.43 8.25
CA GLY A 61 5.23 -3.25 9.47
C GLY A 61 5.19 -4.51 10.31
N ALA A 62 4.13 -4.65 11.10
CA ALA A 62 3.81 -5.87 11.83
C ALA A 62 2.48 -6.45 11.32
N GLN A 63 2.36 -7.78 11.35
CA GLN A 63 1.10 -8.45 11.03
C GLN A 63 0.03 -8.09 12.07
N ARG A 64 -1.23 -8.16 11.65
CA ARG A 64 -2.36 -8.02 12.57
C ARG A 64 -2.34 -9.17 13.59
N VAL A 65 -2.60 -8.83 14.85
CA VAL A 65 -2.78 -9.81 15.93
C VAL A 65 -4.10 -10.55 15.78
N THR A 66 -4.17 -11.79 16.24
CA THR A 66 -5.44 -12.54 16.33
C THR A 66 -6.32 -11.97 17.44
N GLU A 67 -7.58 -12.40 17.52
CA GLU A 67 -8.47 -11.99 18.61
C GLU A 67 -7.95 -12.45 19.98
N GLU A 68 -7.38 -13.66 20.03
CA GLU A 68 -6.77 -14.23 21.24
C GLU A 68 -5.54 -13.42 21.67
N GLU A 69 -4.69 -13.05 20.72
CA GLU A 69 -3.51 -12.21 20.97
C GLU A 69 -3.90 -10.79 21.40
N HIS A 70 -4.95 -10.24 20.79
CA HIS A 70 -5.53 -8.97 21.21
C HIS A 70 -6.01 -9.04 22.67
N ALA A 71 -6.70 -10.12 23.06
CA ALA A 71 -7.11 -10.33 24.46
C ALA A 71 -5.92 -10.42 25.43
N ILE A 72 -4.82 -11.08 25.03
CA ILE A 72 -3.57 -11.12 25.81
C ILE A 72 -3.03 -9.70 26.02
N LEU A 73 -2.93 -8.89 24.96
CA LEU A 73 -2.45 -7.52 25.05
C LEU A 73 -3.35 -6.65 25.95
N MET A 74 -4.67 -6.78 25.84
CA MET A 74 -5.62 -6.04 26.67
C MET A 74 -5.58 -6.44 28.15
N ALA A 75 -5.17 -7.67 28.46
CA ALA A 75 -4.91 -8.15 29.82
C ALA A 75 -3.54 -7.71 30.37
N GLY A 76 -2.77 -6.91 29.63
CA GLY A 76 -1.41 -6.47 30.01
C GLY A 76 -0.32 -7.51 29.73
N GLY A 77 -0.65 -8.55 28.97
CA GLY A 77 0.32 -9.53 28.47
C GLY A 77 1.14 -9.01 27.30
N HIS A 78 2.02 -9.86 26.77
CA HIS A 78 2.93 -9.53 25.68
C HIS A 78 2.75 -10.50 24.51
N VAL A 79 2.78 -9.96 23.30
CA VAL A 79 2.76 -10.71 22.04
C VAL A 79 3.88 -10.18 21.16
N GLU A 80 4.81 -11.05 20.78
CA GLU A 80 5.91 -10.68 19.90
C GLU A 80 5.40 -10.25 18.52
N PRO A 81 5.73 -9.03 18.03
CA PRO A 81 5.28 -8.58 16.72
C PRO A 81 5.85 -9.46 15.60
N ARG A 82 4.96 -10.01 14.78
CA ARG A 82 5.35 -10.72 13.55
C ARG A 82 5.67 -9.71 12.46
N PRO A 83 6.87 -9.73 11.83
CA PRO A 83 7.18 -8.83 10.73
C PRO A 83 6.21 -8.99 9.55
N PHE A 84 5.89 -7.86 8.93
CA PHE A 84 5.10 -7.78 7.70
C PHE A 84 5.88 -7.05 6.61
N VAL A 85 5.87 -7.61 5.40
CA VAL A 85 6.48 -7.02 4.21
C VAL A 85 5.48 -7.07 3.05
N CYS A 86 5.30 -5.95 2.37
CA CYS A 86 4.71 -5.88 1.04
C CYS A 86 5.69 -5.14 0.12
N HIS A 87 6.19 -5.82 -0.89
CA HIS A 87 7.13 -5.30 -1.86
C HIS A 87 6.55 -5.49 -3.26
N SER A 88 6.39 -4.40 -4.01
CA SER A 88 5.64 -4.43 -5.26
C SER A 88 6.15 -3.46 -6.31
N PHE A 89 5.85 -3.76 -7.58
CA PHE A 89 5.87 -2.80 -8.67
C PHE A 89 4.43 -2.47 -9.07
N VAL A 90 4.19 -1.22 -9.46
CA VAL A 90 2.94 -0.81 -10.10
C VAL A 90 3.26 -0.35 -11.51
N THR A 91 2.67 -1.02 -12.49
CA THR A 91 2.88 -0.76 -13.92
C THR A 91 1.56 -0.93 -14.65
N ASP A 92 1.19 0.06 -15.46
CA ASP A 92 -0.01 0.07 -16.30
C ASP A 92 -1.30 -0.28 -15.52
N GLY A 93 -1.42 0.23 -14.30
CA GLY A 93 -2.58 0.00 -13.43
C GLY A 93 -2.65 -1.41 -12.81
N ARG A 94 -1.60 -2.22 -12.93
CA ARG A 94 -1.50 -3.52 -12.27
C ARG A 94 -0.42 -3.48 -11.19
N ILE A 95 -0.62 -4.27 -10.14
CA ILE A 95 0.34 -4.44 -9.05
C ILE A 95 0.97 -5.84 -9.12
N GLN A 96 2.29 -5.87 -9.27
CA GLN A 96 3.12 -7.07 -9.20
C GLN A 96 3.75 -7.16 -7.82
N PHE A 97 3.40 -8.18 -7.04
CA PHE A 97 4.02 -8.47 -5.76
C PHE A 97 5.27 -9.32 -5.92
N LEU A 98 6.33 -8.98 -5.19
CA LEU A 98 7.59 -9.72 -5.19
C LEU A 98 7.55 -10.89 -4.21
N GLY A 99 8.52 -11.79 -4.33
CA GLY A 99 8.57 -13.04 -3.57
C GLY A 99 8.89 -12.86 -2.08
N ASP A 100 9.35 -11.68 -1.67
CA ASP A 100 9.62 -11.32 -0.28
C ASP A 100 8.41 -10.74 0.47
N CYS A 101 7.23 -10.67 -0.18
CA CYS A 101 5.98 -10.35 0.51
C CYS A 101 5.60 -11.43 1.53
N THR A 102 5.04 -11.01 2.67
CA THR A 102 4.54 -11.92 3.72
C THR A 102 3.03 -12.14 3.66
N HIS A 103 2.33 -11.55 2.68
CA HIS A 103 0.89 -11.69 2.47
C HIS A 103 0.58 -12.73 1.38
N ALA A 104 -0.67 -13.17 1.29
CA ALA A 104 -1.10 -14.26 0.40
C ALA A 104 -0.84 -14.02 -1.10
N LEU A 105 -0.78 -12.76 -1.55
CA LEU A 105 -0.51 -12.42 -2.96
C LEU A 105 0.99 -12.36 -3.33
N ALA A 106 1.91 -12.86 -2.48
CA ALA A 106 3.34 -12.89 -2.80
C ALA A 106 3.61 -13.59 -4.14
N GLY A 107 4.39 -12.95 -5.03
CA GLY A 107 4.70 -13.49 -6.36
C GLY A 107 3.57 -13.40 -7.40
N HIS A 108 2.42 -12.81 -7.06
CA HIS A 108 1.29 -12.65 -7.99
C HIS A 108 1.21 -11.23 -8.56
N THR A 109 0.62 -11.11 -9.76
CA THR A 109 0.28 -9.83 -10.38
C THR A 109 -1.22 -9.73 -10.59
N VAL A 110 -1.85 -8.73 -10.00
CA VAL A 110 -3.29 -8.47 -10.09
C VAL A 110 -3.56 -7.04 -10.55
N ASP A 111 -4.78 -6.77 -11.00
CA ASP A 111 -5.21 -5.39 -11.27
C ASP A 111 -5.31 -4.60 -9.97
N LEU A 112 -5.01 -3.30 -10.00
CA LEU A 112 -5.37 -2.42 -8.90
C LEU A 112 -6.91 -2.40 -8.80
N PRO A 113 -7.47 -2.62 -7.60
CA PRO A 113 -8.91 -2.61 -7.43
C PRO A 113 -9.45 -1.18 -7.59
N ASP A 114 -10.71 -1.11 -8.01
CA ASP A 114 -11.46 0.13 -7.95
C ASP A 114 -11.64 0.54 -6.48
N TRP A 115 -11.60 1.83 -6.23
CA TRP A 115 -11.79 2.38 -4.92
C TRP A 115 -13.26 2.23 -4.54
N GLU A 116 -13.55 1.42 -3.52
CA GLU A 116 -14.91 1.30 -3.00
C GLU A 116 -15.36 2.62 -2.34
N ASP A 117 -16.61 3.01 -2.58
CA ASP A 117 -17.26 4.23 -2.06
C ASP A 117 -17.51 4.18 -0.55
#